data_AF-A0AAW2C791-F1
#
_entry.id   AF-A0AAW2C791-F1
#
_cell.length_a   1.000
_cell.length_b   1.000
_cell.length_c   1.000
_cell.angle_alpha   90.00
_cell.angle_beta   90.00
_cell.angle_gamma   90.00
#
_symmetry.space_group_name_H-M   'P 1'
#
loop_
_entity.id
_entity.type
_entity.pdbx_description
1 polymer ?
#
loop_
_entity_poly.entity_id
_entity_poly.type
_entity_poly.pdbx_seq_one_letter_code
_entity_poly.pdbx_strand_id
1 'polypeptide(L)'
;MSLRFSCNSTSFPQQHQVRGNLKSSKNLDKVRNLVKTVGVPSLTSSPLESLRRGNWVKLICGASFEDVVDIRNLSLVYTLAGVDCIDCAADLAVVSAVNDGIESARDIVGLRRPWVMISVNDDEDLHFRKAEFDPEDCPLDCSRPCEIVCPASAISLNEGNSTLEVSDGTNASRVLKGGVITERCYGCGRCFPVCPYDNIRVVTYIRDTTATADLIKRNGIDAVEIHTSGRQSAFFEELWDGLGDSISHLRLIAVSLPNVGDSTISSMNTMYSIMEPNLPCFNLWQLDGRPMSGDIGRGATRESIAFAVRLAAVKDRPPGFLQLAGGTNAHTVDGLKKMGLFQTTSITKNSKDEILTASLPNSLHALIGGIAYGGYARKIVGRVLSSMQSQYGVALIEDYPEHLLEALREALALVGTVKSYDPF
;
A
#
# COMPACT_ATOMS: atom_id res chain seq x y z
N MET A 1 -24.47 -33.99 5.68
CA MET A 1 -23.45 -34.45 6.65
C MET A 1 -22.45 -33.31 6.81
N SER A 2 -22.39 -32.73 8.00
CA SER A 2 -21.52 -31.60 8.34
C SER A 2 -20.13 -32.15 8.68
N LEU A 3 -19.10 -31.72 7.94
CA LEU A 3 -17.70 -31.97 8.29
C LEU A 3 -17.19 -30.78 9.09
N ARG A 4 -17.06 -30.99 10.40
CA ARG A 4 -16.40 -30.09 11.34
C ARG A 4 -14.90 -30.21 11.14
N PHE A 5 -14.25 -29.14 10.67
CA PHE A 5 -12.79 -29.03 10.75
C PHE A 5 -12.42 -28.56 12.16
N SER A 6 -11.68 -29.43 12.87
CA SER A 6 -11.12 -29.11 14.19
C SER A 6 -9.83 -28.32 14.01
N CYS A 7 -9.80 -27.08 14.50
CA CYS A 7 -8.57 -26.29 14.57
C CYS A 7 -7.69 -26.82 15.70
N ASN A 8 -6.53 -27.38 15.36
CA ASN A 8 -5.47 -27.59 16.33
C ASN A 8 -4.82 -26.24 16.64
N SER A 9 -5.07 -25.76 17.85
CA SER A 9 -4.41 -24.59 18.43
C SER A 9 -2.92 -24.89 18.65
N THR A 10 -2.05 -24.33 17.81
CA THR A 10 -0.64 -24.19 18.13
C THR A 10 -0.50 -23.16 19.24
N SER A 11 -0.07 -23.63 20.41
CA SER A 11 0.24 -22.84 21.59
C SER A 11 1.38 -21.87 21.31
N PHE A 12 1.10 -20.57 21.48
CA PHE A 12 2.12 -19.53 21.56
C PHE A 12 3.07 -19.79 22.74
N PRO A 13 4.40 -19.66 22.58
CA PRO A 13 5.28 -19.63 23.73
C PRO A 13 5.03 -18.35 24.54
N GLN A 14 4.89 -18.55 25.85
CA GLN A 14 4.59 -17.55 26.86
C GLN A 14 5.49 -16.31 26.79
N GLN A 15 4.86 -15.18 27.13
CA GLN A 15 5.46 -13.88 27.43
C GLN A 15 6.82 -14.00 28.11
N HIS A 16 7.89 -13.70 27.38
CA HIS A 16 9.15 -13.32 27.99
C HIS A 16 9.01 -11.90 28.55
N GLN A 17 9.12 -11.81 29.87
CA GLN A 17 9.12 -10.58 30.65
C GLN A 17 9.98 -9.49 30.00
N VAL A 18 9.35 -8.33 29.82
CA VAL A 18 9.99 -7.06 29.47
C VAL A 18 11.04 -6.73 30.54
N ARG A 19 12.30 -7.01 30.23
CA ARG A 19 13.44 -6.39 30.91
C ARG A 19 13.81 -5.16 30.10
N GLY A 20 13.28 -4.01 30.52
CA GLY A 20 13.46 -2.71 29.87
C GLY A 20 14.91 -2.43 29.52
N ASN A 21 15.18 -2.28 28.23
CA ASN A 21 16.52 -2.08 27.70
C ASN A 21 16.78 -0.57 27.57
N LEU A 22 17.23 0.05 28.67
CA LEU A 22 17.66 1.46 28.72
C LEU A 22 18.78 1.81 27.70
N LYS A 23 19.36 0.81 27.02
CA LYS A 23 20.37 0.98 25.95
C LYS A 23 19.79 1.34 24.58
N SER A 24 18.52 1.03 24.30
CA SER A 24 17.89 1.30 22.99
C SER A 24 17.67 2.80 22.75
N SER A 25 17.31 3.56 23.79
CA SER A 25 16.93 4.98 23.63
C SER A 25 18.07 5.89 23.15
N LYS A 26 19.33 5.60 23.50
CA LYS A 26 20.52 6.36 23.07
C LYS A 26 20.88 6.17 21.60
N ASN A 27 20.37 5.13 20.95
CA ASN A 27 20.82 4.74 19.61
C ASN A 27 19.91 5.28 18.48
N LEU A 28 18.75 5.84 18.84
CA LEU A 28 17.79 6.43 17.90
C LEU A 28 17.94 7.96 17.75
N ASP A 29 18.91 8.59 18.43
CA ASP A 29 19.09 10.05 18.39
C ASP A 29 19.40 10.57 16.98
N LYS A 30 20.13 9.79 16.16
CA LYS A 30 20.35 10.13 14.75
C LYS A 30 19.04 10.19 13.97
N VAL A 31 18.13 9.24 14.18
CA VAL A 31 16.81 9.20 13.53
C VAL A 31 15.97 10.39 13.99
N ARG A 32 15.91 10.65 15.30
CA ARG A 32 15.19 11.82 15.85
C ARG A 32 15.71 13.14 15.28
N ASN A 33 17.04 13.30 15.25
CA ASN A 33 17.68 14.49 14.70
C ASN A 33 17.38 14.64 13.22
N LEU A 34 17.38 13.54 12.45
CA LEU A 34 17.03 13.57 11.03
C LEU A 34 15.63 14.12 10.79
N VAL A 35 14.63 13.55 11.47
CA VAL A 35 13.22 13.96 11.35
C VAL A 35 13.04 15.43 11.75
N LYS A 36 13.72 15.87 12.81
CA LYS A 36 13.68 17.27 13.27
C LYS A 36 14.33 18.23 12.28
N THR A 37 15.51 17.88 11.75
CA THR A 37 16.26 18.72 10.83
C THR A 37 15.53 18.89 9.50
N VAL A 38 14.97 17.81 8.96
CA VAL A 38 14.18 17.84 7.72
C VAL A 38 12.86 18.61 7.91
N GLY A 39 12.34 18.66 9.14
CA GLY A 39 11.13 19.42 9.45
C GLY A 39 9.86 18.75 8.90
N VAL A 40 9.75 17.43 9.08
CA VAL A 40 8.63 16.63 8.55
C VAL A 40 7.27 17.25 8.93
N PRO A 41 6.41 17.66 7.95
CA PRO A 41 5.18 18.42 8.18
C PRO A 41 4.12 17.74 9.02
N SER A 42 4.24 16.43 9.29
CA SER A 42 3.31 15.69 10.16
C SER A 42 3.28 16.18 11.61
N LEU A 43 4.09 17.19 11.95
CA LEU A 43 3.99 17.97 13.19
C LEU A 43 2.94 19.11 13.12
N THR A 44 2.53 19.56 11.93
CA THR A 44 1.78 20.82 11.75
C THR A 44 0.52 20.72 10.87
N SER A 45 0.41 19.75 9.94
CA SER A 45 -0.76 19.59 9.06
C SER A 45 -1.55 18.31 9.31
N SER A 46 -2.88 18.38 9.28
CA SER A 46 -3.74 17.19 9.32
C SER A 46 -3.79 16.48 7.97
N PRO A 47 -4.05 15.15 7.92
CA PRO A 47 -4.27 14.43 6.67
C PRO A 47 -5.29 15.11 5.74
N LEU A 48 -6.42 15.61 6.29
CA LEU A 48 -7.40 16.38 5.51
C LEU A 48 -6.82 17.67 4.92
N GLU A 49 -6.03 18.42 5.68
CA GLU A 49 -5.35 19.62 5.16
C GLU A 49 -4.37 19.26 4.05
N SER A 50 -3.70 18.11 4.15
CA SER A 50 -2.80 17.66 3.10
C SER A 50 -3.53 17.39 1.78
N LEU A 51 -4.72 16.79 1.84
CA LEU A 51 -5.59 16.60 0.66
C LEU A 51 -6.01 17.94 0.05
N ARG A 52 -6.41 18.90 0.87
CA ARG A 52 -6.82 20.23 0.40
C ARG A 52 -5.67 20.98 -0.27
N ARG A 53 -4.46 20.84 0.26
CA ARG A 53 -3.26 21.56 -0.20
C ARG A 53 -2.53 20.88 -1.35
N GLY A 54 -2.91 19.67 -1.75
CA GLY A 54 -2.26 18.94 -2.83
C GLY A 54 -0.97 18.22 -2.44
N ASN A 55 -0.69 18.10 -1.14
CA ASN A 55 0.52 17.46 -0.64
C ASN A 55 0.22 16.20 0.20
N TRP A 56 -0.92 15.54 -0.04
CA TRP A 56 -1.24 14.26 0.57
C TRP A 56 -0.34 13.14 0.04
N VAL A 57 0.15 12.29 0.95
CA VAL A 57 0.92 11.09 0.63
C VAL A 57 0.31 9.86 1.30
N LYS A 58 -0.04 8.87 0.48
CA LYS A 58 -0.52 7.55 0.93
C LYS A 58 0.58 6.51 0.68
N LEU A 59 0.96 5.74 1.69
CA LEU A 59 1.71 4.50 1.49
C LEU A 59 0.70 3.38 1.19
N ILE A 60 0.92 2.62 0.11
CA ILE A 60 0.17 1.40 -0.18
C ILE A 60 1.07 0.20 0.20
N CYS A 61 0.78 -0.46 1.31
CA CYS A 61 1.40 -1.74 1.65
C CYS A 61 0.89 -2.84 0.70
N GLY A 62 -0.39 -2.79 0.33
CA GLY A 62 -1.00 -3.63 -0.71
C GLY A 62 -2.22 -4.39 -0.21
N ALA A 63 -3.27 -4.46 -1.04
CA ALA A 63 -4.54 -5.12 -0.72
C ALA A 63 -4.42 -6.65 -0.49
N SER A 64 -3.41 -7.27 -1.11
CA SER A 64 -3.08 -8.71 -0.97
C SER A 64 -1.74 -8.98 -0.27
N PHE A 65 -1.02 -7.94 0.17
CA PHE A 65 0.24 -8.11 0.89
C PHE A 65 -0.06 -8.20 2.39
N GLU A 66 0.28 -9.32 3.00
CA GLU A 66 -0.14 -9.71 4.36
C GLU A 66 1.06 -10.12 5.25
N ASP A 67 2.30 -9.90 4.80
CA ASP A 67 3.50 -10.08 5.63
C ASP A 67 3.53 -9.02 6.74
N VAL A 68 3.01 -9.40 7.91
CA VAL A 68 2.86 -8.51 9.07
C VAL A 68 4.18 -7.90 9.55
N VAL A 69 5.31 -8.59 9.36
CA VAL A 69 6.62 -8.08 9.80
C VAL A 69 7.06 -6.94 8.90
N ASP A 70 7.00 -7.15 7.58
CA ASP A 70 7.36 -6.13 6.60
C ASP A 70 6.41 -4.94 6.66
N ILE A 71 5.10 -5.20 6.77
CA ILE A 71 4.08 -4.16 6.89
C ILE A 71 4.31 -3.28 8.12
N ARG A 72 4.58 -3.89 9.28
CA ARG A 72 4.84 -3.16 10.51
C ARG A 72 6.07 -2.26 10.40
N ASN A 73 7.17 -2.77 9.83
CA ASN A 73 8.40 -2.00 9.63
C ASN A 73 8.23 -0.89 8.56
N LEU A 74 7.51 -1.16 7.47
CA LEU A 74 7.15 -0.15 6.46
C LEU A 74 6.31 0.98 7.09
N SER A 75 5.30 0.63 7.88
CA SER A 75 4.45 1.60 8.57
C SER A 75 5.24 2.50 9.51
N LEU A 76 6.19 1.95 10.25
CA LEU A 76 7.11 2.73 11.10
C LEU A 76 7.92 3.73 10.27
N VAL A 77 8.63 3.24 9.25
CA VAL A 77 9.54 4.07 8.42
C VAL A 77 8.77 5.20 7.74
N TYR A 78 7.62 4.91 7.12
CA TYR A 78 6.87 5.91 6.38
C TYR A 78 6.10 6.87 7.29
N THR A 79 5.71 6.44 8.51
CA THR A 79 5.18 7.36 9.52
C THR A 79 6.25 8.39 9.92
N LEU A 80 7.50 7.95 10.13
CA LEU A 80 8.63 8.87 10.39
C LEU A 80 8.89 9.82 9.21
N ALA A 81 8.68 9.36 7.97
CA ALA A 81 8.82 10.20 6.77
C ALA A 81 7.65 11.17 6.55
N GLY A 82 6.55 11.00 7.31
CA GLY A 82 5.42 11.90 7.32
C GLY A 82 4.36 11.64 6.25
N VAL A 83 4.07 10.38 5.96
CA VAL A 83 2.87 10.03 5.19
C VAL A 83 1.60 10.42 5.94
N ASP A 84 0.52 10.70 5.21
CA ASP A 84 -0.78 11.05 5.78
C ASP A 84 -1.70 9.85 5.96
N CYS A 85 -1.45 8.79 5.19
CA CYS A 85 -2.24 7.57 5.19
C CYS A 85 -1.38 6.35 4.90
N ILE A 86 -1.68 5.25 5.58
CA ILE A 86 -1.12 3.93 5.31
C ILE A 86 -2.27 2.98 4.98
N ASP A 87 -2.15 2.36 3.82
CA ASP A 87 -3.15 1.47 3.24
C ASP A 87 -2.67 0.04 3.18
N CYS A 88 -3.56 -0.88 3.53
CA CYS A 88 -3.22 -2.27 3.78
C CYS A 88 -4.39 -3.22 3.51
N ALA A 89 -4.10 -4.52 3.55
CA ALA A 89 -5.11 -5.56 3.43
C ALA A 89 -6.20 -5.42 4.52
N ALA A 90 -7.46 -5.66 4.15
CA ALA A 90 -8.57 -5.77 5.09
C ALA A 90 -8.48 -7.08 5.91
N ASP A 91 -7.49 -7.16 6.79
CA ASP A 91 -7.22 -8.26 7.71
C ASP A 91 -6.82 -7.72 9.09
N LEU A 92 -7.29 -8.37 10.15
CA LEU A 92 -7.08 -7.90 11.52
C LEU A 92 -5.60 -7.90 11.94
N ALA A 93 -4.85 -8.93 11.57
CA ALA A 93 -3.43 -9.04 11.91
C ALA A 93 -2.61 -7.98 11.16
N VAL A 94 -2.96 -7.74 9.89
CA VAL A 94 -2.36 -6.68 9.07
C VAL A 94 -2.64 -5.29 9.63
N VAL A 95 -3.91 -4.98 9.97
CA VAL A 95 -4.28 -3.69 10.59
C VAL A 95 -3.57 -3.51 11.93
N SER A 96 -3.44 -4.57 12.74
CA SER A 96 -2.71 -4.52 14.01
C SER A 96 -1.22 -4.21 13.79
N ALA A 97 -0.59 -4.83 12.78
CA ALA A 97 0.80 -4.58 12.40
C ALA A 97 1.03 -3.14 11.92
N VAL A 98 0.11 -2.59 11.12
CA VAL A 98 0.15 -1.18 10.71
C VAL A 98 0.10 -0.25 11.92
N ASN A 99 -0.86 -0.49 12.82
CA ASN A 99 -1.02 0.31 14.03
C ASN A 99 0.21 0.26 14.94
N ASP A 100 0.79 -0.93 15.15
CA ASP A 100 2.00 -1.11 15.94
C ASP A 100 3.19 -0.34 15.36
N GLY A 101 3.39 -0.39 14.04
CA GLY A 101 4.43 0.38 13.37
C GLY A 101 4.23 1.90 13.51
N ILE A 102 2.99 2.37 13.40
CA ILE A 102 2.64 3.78 13.60
C ILE A 102 2.94 4.24 15.04
N GLU A 103 2.50 3.50 16.05
CA GLU A 103 2.73 3.88 17.45
C GLU A 103 4.22 3.82 17.79
N SER A 104 4.94 2.82 17.27
CA SER A 104 6.40 2.74 17.43
C SER A 104 7.11 3.96 16.84
N ALA A 105 6.71 4.45 15.66
CA ALA A 105 7.25 5.69 15.11
C ALA A 105 6.95 6.92 15.99
N ARG A 106 5.74 6.97 16.57
CA ARG A 106 5.29 8.06 17.46
C ARG A 106 6.04 8.07 18.80
N ASP A 107 6.44 6.90 19.29
CA ASP A 107 7.30 6.77 20.48
C ASP A 107 8.73 7.24 20.21
N ILE A 108 9.23 7.09 18.97
CA ILE A 108 10.56 7.60 18.58
C ILE A 108 10.54 9.12 18.46
N VAL A 109 9.55 9.67 17.74
CA VAL A 109 9.32 11.10 17.54
C VAL A 109 7.82 11.37 17.69
N GLY A 110 7.43 12.34 18.51
CA GLY A 110 6.02 12.71 18.74
C GLY A 110 5.32 13.28 17.50
N LEU A 111 4.98 12.41 16.56
CA LEU A 111 4.35 12.73 15.28
C LEU A 111 2.83 12.58 15.36
N ARG A 112 2.13 13.26 14.46
CA ARG A 112 0.71 12.99 14.24
C ARG A 112 0.54 11.60 13.63
N ARG A 113 -0.49 10.90 14.10
CA ARG A 113 -0.90 9.61 13.54
C ARG A 113 -1.42 9.79 12.10
N PRO A 114 -0.89 9.04 11.10
CA PRO A 114 -1.53 8.95 9.79
C PRO A 114 -2.89 8.24 9.91
N TRP A 115 -3.71 8.36 8.87
CA TRP A 115 -4.91 7.54 8.73
C TRP A 115 -4.53 6.11 8.36
N VAL A 116 -5.30 5.14 8.86
CA VAL A 116 -5.20 3.75 8.41
C VAL A 116 -6.35 3.48 7.46
N MET A 117 -5.99 3.02 6.26
CA MET A 117 -6.93 2.65 5.21
C MET A 117 -6.86 1.13 4.98
N ILE A 118 -8.01 0.50 4.79
CA ILE A 118 -8.08 -0.90 4.34
C ILE A 118 -8.65 -0.95 2.92
N SER A 119 -8.12 -1.85 2.10
CA SER A 119 -8.62 -2.05 0.73
C SER A 119 -9.56 -3.25 0.62
N VAL A 120 -10.66 -3.07 -0.10
CA VAL A 120 -11.63 -4.10 -0.50
C VAL A 120 -11.95 -3.97 -2.00
N ASN A 121 -12.64 -4.96 -2.55
CA ASN A 121 -13.03 -5.02 -3.95
C ASN A 121 -14.51 -5.39 -4.08
N ASP A 122 -15.18 -4.78 -5.07
CA ASP A 122 -16.58 -5.10 -5.40
C ASP A 122 -16.72 -6.37 -6.27
N ASP A 123 -15.72 -6.67 -7.09
CA ASP A 123 -15.68 -7.80 -8.02
C ASP A 123 -14.23 -8.32 -8.17
N GLU A 124 -13.97 -9.22 -9.12
CA GLU A 124 -12.61 -9.64 -9.48
C GLU A 124 -11.71 -8.44 -9.82
N ASP A 125 -10.62 -8.31 -9.07
CA ASP A 125 -9.66 -7.23 -9.23
C ASP A 125 -8.22 -7.76 -9.13
N LEU A 126 -7.33 -7.19 -9.94
CA LEU A 126 -5.94 -7.64 -10.03
C LEU A 126 -5.11 -7.39 -8.76
N HIS A 127 -5.55 -6.49 -7.88
CA HIS A 127 -4.94 -6.25 -6.57
C HIS A 127 -5.36 -7.31 -5.54
N PHE A 128 -6.38 -8.11 -5.85
CA PHE A 128 -6.96 -9.17 -5.03
C PHE A 128 -6.76 -10.53 -5.71
N ARG A 129 -5.50 -10.76 -6.10
CA ARG A 129 -5.08 -12.05 -6.67
C ARG A 129 -3.75 -12.49 -6.09
N LYS A 130 -3.50 -13.79 -6.13
CA LYS A 130 -2.21 -14.40 -5.77
C LYS A 130 -1.80 -15.41 -6.83
N ALA A 131 -0.51 -15.72 -6.85
CA ALA A 131 0.02 -16.85 -7.59
C ALA A 131 -0.19 -18.13 -6.78
N GLU A 132 -0.44 -19.24 -7.45
CA GLU A 132 -0.52 -20.57 -6.83
C GLU A 132 0.06 -21.59 -7.82
N PHE A 133 0.74 -22.61 -7.29
CA PHE A 133 1.18 -23.79 -8.06
C PHE A 133 1.49 -24.92 -7.09
N ASP A 134 1.44 -26.16 -7.58
CA ASP A 134 1.94 -27.32 -6.83
C ASP A 134 3.48 -27.39 -6.99
N PRO A 135 4.26 -27.35 -5.91
CA PRO A 135 5.72 -27.48 -6.01
C PRO A 135 6.15 -28.81 -6.66
N GLU A 136 5.37 -29.89 -6.55
CA GLU A 136 5.68 -31.19 -7.15
C GLU A 136 5.57 -31.19 -8.69
N ASP A 137 4.76 -30.29 -9.25
CA ASP A 137 4.65 -30.11 -10.71
C ASP A 137 5.86 -29.37 -11.31
N CYS A 138 6.70 -28.75 -10.48
CA CYS A 138 7.88 -28.01 -10.93
C CYS A 138 9.08 -28.96 -11.16
N PRO A 139 9.64 -29.03 -12.38
CA PRO A 139 10.79 -29.90 -12.64
C PRO A 139 12.02 -29.53 -11.81
N LEU A 140 12.76 -30.54 -11.36
CA LEU A 140 13.98 -30.35 -10.54
C LEU A 140 15.05 -29.53 -11.28
N ASP A 141 15.12 -29.65 -12.60
CA ASP A 141 16.04 -28.95 -13.50
C ASP A 141 15.54 -27.58 -13.98
N CYS A 142 14.37 -27.14 -13.51
CA CYS A 142 13.87 -25.80 -13.77
C CYS A 142 14.82 -24.75 -13.19
N SER A 143 15.16 -23.72 -13.98
CA SER A 143 16.00 -22.58 -13.55
C SER A 143 15.28 -21.60 -12.61
N ARG A 144 13.99 -21.82 -12.35
CA ARG A 144 13.12 -21.05 -11.43
C ARG A 144 13.17 -19.53 -11.66
N PRO A 145 12.95 -19.03 -12.90
CA PRO A 145 12.92 -17.59 -13.16
C PRO A 145 11.79 -16.88 -12.40
N CYS A 146 10.74 -17.61 -12.01
CA CYS A 146 9.65 -17.11 -11.17
C CYS A 146 10.11 -16.67 -9.77
N GLU A 147 11.09 -17.34 -9.15
CA GLU A 147 11.68 -16.94 -7.87
C GLU A 147 12.45 -15.63 -8.02
N ILE A 148 13.27 -15.53 -9.07
CA ILE A 148 14.15 -14.40 -9.35
C ILE A 148 13.35 -13.12 -9.64
N VAL A 149 12.27 -13.24 -10.41
CA VAL A 149 11.47 -12.08 -10.83
C VAL A 149 10.52 -11.59 -9.73
N CYS A 150 10.27 -12.39 -8.69
CA CYS A 150 9.30 -12.08 -7.65
C CYS A 150 9.82 -10.97 -6.71
N PRO A 151 9.27 -9.75 -6.76
CA PRO A 151 9.80 -8.62 -6.00
C PRO A 151 9.58 -8.73 -4.49
N ALA A 152 8.67 -9.61 -4.04
CA ALA A 152 8.38 -9.86 -2.64
C ALA A 152 9.05 -11.14 -2.11
N SER A 153 9.90 -11.79 -2.92
CA SER A 153 10.51 -13.09 -2.58
C SER A 153 9.47 -14.10 -2.06
N ALA A 154 8.29 -14.09 -2.68
CA ALA A 154 7.13 -14.86 -2.26
C ALA A 154 7.08 -16.27 -2.85
N ILE A 155 8.15 -16.72 -3.52
CA ILE A 155 8.27 -18.07 -4.07
C ILE A 155 9.55 -18.67 -3.50
N SER A 156 9.44 -19.85 -2.89
CA SER A 156 10.58 -20.59 -2.35
C SER A 156 10.38 -22.08 -2.59
N LEU A 157 11.22 -22.66 -3.44
CA LEU A 157 11.28 -24.10 -3.69
C LEU A 157 12.60 -24.67 -3.19
N ASN A 158 12.50 -25.64 -2.29
CA ASN A 158 13.64 -26.36 -1.76
C ASN A 158 13.53 -27.84 -2.12
N GLU A 159 14.66 -28.47 -2.43
CA GLU A 159 14.68 -29.92 -2.64
C GLU A 159 14.40 -30.65 -1.32
N GLY A 160 13.52 -31.65 -1.38
CA GLY A 160 13.22 -32.52 -0.26
C GLY A 160 13.04 -33.97 -0.70
N ASN A 161 13.05 -34.87 0.29
CA ASN A 161 12.68 -36.27 0.07
C ASN A 161 11.16 -36.38 -0.02
N SER A 162 10.66 -37.15 -0.99
CA SER A 162 9.23 -37.49 -1.07
C SER A 162 8.76 -38.15 0.22
N THR A 163 7.57 -37.80 0.69
CA THR A 163 6.90 -38.39 1.86
C THR A 163 6.09 -39.64 1.50
N LEU A 164 6.05 -40.03 0.22
CA LEU A 164 5.46 -41.30 -0.19
C LEU A 164 6.43 -42.41 0.21
N GLU A 165 6.05 -43.20 1.22
CA GLU A 165 6.71 -44.45 1.56
C GLU A 165 6.61 -45.40 0.36
N VAL A 166 7.64 -45.41 -0.48
CA VAL A 166 7.77 -46.43 -1.52
C VAL A 166 8.26 -47.70 -0.82
N SER A 167 7.33 -48.60 -0.55
CA SER A 167 7.60 -49.96 -0.10
C SER A 167 8.13 -50.82 -1.25
N ASP A 168 9.28 -50.44 -1.82
CA ASP A 168 10.25 -51.36 -2.43
C ASP A 168 11.53 -50.58 -2.78
N GLY A 169 12.70 -51.21 -2.62
CA GLY A 169 14.05 -50.61 -2.50
C GLY A 169 14.58 -49.78 -3.68
N THR A 170 13.85 -48.75 -4.11
CA THR A 170 14.20 -47.81 -5.16
C THR A 170 14.38 -46.41 -4.58
N ASN A 171 15.43 -45.74 -5.04
CA ASN A 171 15.91 -44.43 -4.56
C ASN A 171 14.76 -43.44 -4.34
N ALA A 172 14.71 -42.82 -3.16
CA ALA A 172 13.71 -41.80 -2.82
C ALA A 172 13.58 -40.76 -3.94
N SER A 173 12.39 -40.64 -4.53
CA SER A 173 12.11 -39.62 -5.54
C SER A 173 12.35 -38.24 -4.92
N ARG A 174 13.28 -37.48 -5.49
CA ARG A 174 13.52 -36.09 -5.07
C ARG A 174 12.35 -35.26 -5.58
N VAL A 175 11.68 -34.55 -4.68
CA VAL A 175 10.58 -33.65 -5.01
C VAL A 175 10.90 -32.25 -4.50
N LEU A 176 10.35 -31.24 -5.14
CA LEU A 176 10.41 -29.89 -4.60
C LEU A 176 9.33 -29.71 -3.54
N LYS A 177 9.69 -29.04 -2.46
CA LYS A 177 8.80 -28.62 -1.37
C LYS A 177 8.79 -27.10 -1.26
N GLY A 178 7.73 -26.56 -0.69
CA GLY A 178 7.53 -25.12 -0.54
C GLY A 178 6.44 -24.63 -1.49
N GLY A 179 6.72 -23.59 -2.27
CA GLY A 179 5.77 -22.99 -3.20
C GLY A 179 5.64 -21.49 -2.99
N VAL A 180 4.42 -20.98 -3.13
CA VAL A 180 4.12 -19.56 -2.89
C VAL A 180 3.91 -19.31 -1.40
N ILE A 181 4.65 -18.35 -0.84
CA ILE A 181 4.41 -17.79 0.50
C ILE A 181 3.25 -16.80 0.36
N THR A 182 2.05 -17.28 0.67
CA THR A 182 0.78 -16.57 0.43
C THR A 182 0.78 -15.16 0.99
N GLU A 183 1.31 -14.96 2.19
CA GLU A 183 1.32 -13.68 2.91
C GLU A 183 2.19 -12.64 2.19
N ARG A 184 3.24 -13.07 1.49
CA ARG A 184 4.15 -12.19 0.73
C ARG A 184 3.68 -11.94 -0.69
N CYS A 185 2.89 -12.85 -1.25
CA CYS A 185 2.43 -12.74 -2.62
C CYS A 185 1.32 -11.70 -2.74
N TYR A 186 1.64 -10.53 -3.30
CA TYR A 186 0.66 -9.46 -3.56
C TYR A 186 0.07 -9.48 -4.98
N GLY A 187 0.26 -10.56 -5.75
CA GLY A 187 -0.40 -10.70 -7.06
C GLY A 187 0.20 -9.89 -8.21
N CYS A 188 1.47 -9.46 -8.13
CA CYS A 188 2.10 -8.64 -9.18
C CYS A 188 2.07 -9.26 -10.59
N GLY A 189 1.98 -10.59 -10.66
CA GLY A 189 1.85 -11.37 -11.89
C GLY A 189 3.11 -11.49 -12.76
N ARG A 190 4.27 -11.06 -12.25
CA ARG A 190 5.55 -11.19 -12.98
C ARG A 190 6.00 -12.63 -13.17
N CYS A 191 5.59 -13.52 -12.28
CA CYS A 191 5.96 -14.93 -12.32
C CYS A 191 5.25 -15.70 -13.45
N PHE A 192 4.04 -15.30 -13.85
CA PHE A 192 3.24 -16.00 -14.86
C PHE A 192 3.96 -16.10 -16.21
N PRO A 193 4.36 -14.98 -16.86
CA PRO A 193 4.93 -15.06 -18.21
C PRO A 193 6.35 -15.62 -18.26
N VAL A 194 7.02 -15.81 -17.11
CA VAL A 194 8.40 -16.32 -17.07
C VAL A 194 8.48 -17.80 -16.72
N CYS A 195 7.39 -18.43 -16.27
CA CYS A 195 7.39 -19.86 -15.97
C CYS A 195 7.53 -20.67 -17.29
N PRO A 196 8.62 -21.44 -17.47
CA PRO A 196 8.83 -22.17 -18.73
C PRO A 196 7.82 -23.30 -18.98
N TYR A 197 7.13 -23.73 -17.92
CA TYR A 197 6.21 -24.86 -17.92
C TYR A 197 4.74 -24.45 -17.75
N ASP A 198 4.47 -23.14 -17.59
CA ASP A 198 3.11 -22.61 -17.41
C ASP A 198 2.34 -23.18 -16.20
N ASN A 199 3.06 -23.60 -15.15
CA ASN A 199 2.48 -24.25 -13.97
C ASN A 199 1.84 -23.26 -12.97
N ILE A 200 2.05 -21.95 -13.14
CA ILE A 200 1.64 -20.94 -12.15
C ILE A 200 0.26 -20.39 -12.52
N ARG A 201 -0.74 -20.72 -11.70
CA ARG A 201 -2.11 -20.22 -11.85
C ARG A 201 -2.34 -18.93 -11.07
N VAL A 202 -3.35 -18.17 -11.52
CA VAL A 202 -3.88 -17.00 -10.82
C VAL A 202 -5.06 -17.42 -9.97
N VAL A 203 -5.06 -17.01 -8.71
CA VAL A 203 -6.21 -17.15 -7.82
C VAL A 203 -6.69 -15.76 -7.43
N THR A 204 -7.91 -15.43 -7.78
CA THR A 204 -8.60 -14.19 -7.37
C THR A 204 -9.44 -14.45 -6.12
N TYR A 205 -9.71 -13.40 -5.35
CA TYR A 205 -10.61 -13.48 -4.21
C TYR A 205 -11.31 -12.14 -3.98
N ILE A 206 -12.41 -12.19 -3.23
CA ILE A 206 -13.17 -11.01 -2.80
C ILE A 206 -13.10 -10.93 -1.28
N ARG A 207 -12.88 -9.73 -0.73
CA ARG A 207 -12.93 -9.54 0.73
C ARG A 207 -14.36 -9.71 1.22
N ASP A 208 -14.52 -10.49 2.29
CA ASP A 208 -15.84 -10.70 2.89
C ASP A 208 -16.38 -9.39 3.46
N THR A 209 -17.54 -8.96 2.96
CA THR A 209 -18.15 -7.67 3.32
C THR A 209 -18.55 -7.61 4.79
N THR A 210 -19.05 -8.71 5.36
CA THR A 210 -19.48 -8.76 6.77
C THR A 210 -18.28 -8.65 7.70
N ALA A 211 -17.23 -9.43 7.44
CA ALA A 211 -15.97 -9.37 8.17
C ALA A 211 -15.32 -7.98 8.05
N THR A 212 -15.40 -7.35 6.88
CA THR A 212 -14.93 -5.97 6.66
C THR A 212 -15.71 -4.98 7.51
N ALA A 213 -17.05 -5.04 7.50
CA ALA A 213 -17.90 -4.15 8.29
C ALA A 213 -17.63 -4.30 9.79
N ASP A 214 -17.43 -5.54 10.26
CA ASP A 214 -17.06 -5.84 11.65
C ASP A 214 -15.66 -5.33 11.99
N LEU A 215 -14.72 -5.40 11.04
CA LEU A 215 -13.36 -4.89 11.20
C LEU A 215 -13.36 -3.36 11.30
N ILE A 216 -14.13 -2.64 10.46
CA ILE A 216 -14.26 -1.17 10.50
C ILE A 216 -14.78 -0.69 11.86
N LYS A 217 -15.73 -1.41 12.46
CA LYS A 217 -16.28 -1.09 13.79
C LYS A 217 -15.27 -1.26 14.92
N ARG A 218 -14.20 -2.04 14.71
CA ARG A 218 -13.08 -2.16 15.66
C ARG A 218 -12.14 -0.98 15.43
N ASN A 219 -12.13 -0.05 16.38
CA ASN A 219 -11.26 1.14 16.37
C ASN A 219 -9.86 0.85 15.79
N GLY A 220 -9.33 1.77 14.98
CA GLY A 220 -7.99 1.64 14.38
C GLY A 220 -7.96 1.76 12.86
N ILE A 221 -9.14 1.84 12.23
CA ILE A 221 -9.33 2.14 10.81
C ILE A 221 -9.97 3.52 10.69
N ASP A 222 -9.42 4.34 9.80
CA ASP A 222 -9.90 5.69 9.52
C ASP A 222 -10.53 5.82 8.12
N ALA A 223 -10.23 4.89 7.20
CA ALA A 223 -10.66 4.96 5.82
C ALA A 223 -10.82 3.58 5.19
N VAL A 224 -11.62 3.52 4.13
CA VAL A 224 -11.75 2.33 3.26
C VAL A 224 -11.45 2.74 1.83
N GLU A 225 -10.74 1.89 1.11
CA GLU A 225 -10.61 1.94 -0.34
C GLU A 225 -11.42 0.82 -0.97
N ILE A 226 -12.34 1.17 -1.86
CA ILE A 226 -13.09 0.23 -2.69
C ILE A 226 -12.47 0.22 -4.09
N HIS A 227 -11.91 -0.92 -4.49
CA HIS A 227 -11.52 -1.18 -5.87
C HIS A 227 -12.74 -1.56 -6.69
N THR A 228 -12.87 -0.94 -7.86
CA THR A 228 -13.93 -1.24 -8.81
C THR A 228 -13.42 -1.29 -10.24
N SER A 229 -13.97 -2.22 -11.02
CA SER A 229 -13.75 -2.26 -12.48
C SER A 229 -14.40 -1.07 -13.20
N GLY A 230 -15.35 -0.40 -12.55
CA GLY A 230 -16.15 0.69 -13.09
C GLY A 230 -17.18 0.28 -14.15
N ARG A 231 -17.34 -1.03 -14.40
CA ARG A 231 -18.25 -1.57 -15.44
C ARG A 231 -19.57 -2.09 -14.89
N GLN A 232 -19.58 -2.58 -13.65
CA GLN A 232 -20.73 -3.25 -13.03
C GLN A 232 -21.11 -2.54 -11.74
N SER A 233 -22.13 -1.66 -11.80
CA SER A 233 -22.55 -0.89 -10.63
C SER A 233 -23.26 -1.72 -9.56
N ALA A 234 -23.87 -2.86 -9.94
CA ALA A 234 -24.61 -3.71 -9.01
C ALA A 234 -23.72 -4.32 -7.92
N PHE A 235 -22.51 -4.76 -8.27
CA PHE A 235 -21.56 -5.29 -7.29
C PHE A 235 -21.04 -4.19 -6.35
N PHE A 236 -20.82 -2.99 -6.88
CA PHE A 236 -20.47 -1.83 -6.07
C PHE A 236 -21.59 -1.48 -5.06
N GLU A 237 -22.84 -1.50 -5.51
CA GLU A 237 -24.03 -1.26 -4.67
C GLU A 237 -24.17 -2.34 -3.59
N GLU A 238 -24.02 -3.63 -3.94
CA GLU A 238 -24.07 -4.74 -2.98
C GLU A 238 -22.98 -4.62 -1.90
N LEU A 239 -21.74 -4.30 -2.29
CA LEU A 239 -20.66 -4.06 -1.34
C LEU A 239 -20.98 -2.84 -0.45
N TRP A 240 -21.41 -1.73 -1.04
CA TRP A 240 -21.72 -0.49 -0.32
C TRP A 240 -22.82 -0.70 0.71
N ASP A 241 -23.92 -1.35 0.31
CA ASP A 241 -25.04 -1.69 1.20
C ASP A 241 -24.61 -2.66 2.30
N GLY A 242 -23.76 -3.64 1.97
CA GLY A 242 -23.23 -4.60 2.93
C GLY A 242 -22.30 -3.97 3.98
N LEU A 243 -21.56 -2.91 3.63
CA LEU A 243 -20.80 -2.13 4.61
C LEU A 243 -21.74 -1.35 5.54
N GLY A 244 -22.85 -0.84 5.03
CA GLY A 244 -23.95 -0.25 5.79
C GLY A 244 -23.50 0.77 6.85
N ASP A 245 -24.02 0.65 8.08
CA ASP A 245 -23.74 1.61 9.15
C ASP A 245 -22.26 1.66 9.59
N SER A 246 -21.43 0.69 9.21
CA SER A 246 -20.00 0.73 9.52
C SER A 246 -19.29 1.95 8.91
N ILE A 247 -19.82 2.47 7.80
CA ILE A 247 -19.29 3.67 7.11
C ILE A 247 -19.26 4.91 8.03
N SER A 248 -20.16 4.98 9.02
CA SER A 248 -20.20 6.08 10.00
C SER A 248 -18.96 6.20 10.90
N HIS A 249 -18.14 5.14 10.97
CA HIS A 249 -16.87 5.13 11.70
C HIS A 249 -15.70 5.70 10.88
N LEU A 250 -15.90 5.93 9.58
CA LEU A 250 -14.84 6.31 8.65
C LEU A 250 -14.75 7.83 8.48
N ARG A 251 -13.53 8.29 8.18
CA ARG A 251 -13.21 9.68 7.85
C ARG A 251 -13.13 9.91 6.35
N LEU A 252 -12.88 8.87 5.58
CA LEU A 252 -12.66 8.93 4.14
C LEU A 252 -13.09 7.61 3.48
N ILE A 253 -13.84 7.71 2.38
CA ILE A 253 -14.00 6.63 1.40
C ILE A 253 -13.17 6.98 0.19
N ALA A 254 -12.33 6.04 -0.23
CA ALA A 254 -11.65 6.09 -1.51
C ALA A 254 -12.28 5.12 -2.49
N VAL A 255 -12.55 5.56 -3.71
CA VAL A 255 -12.95 4.69 -4.82
C VAL A 255 -11.78 4.63 -5.80
N SER A 256 -11.17 3.45 -5.92
CA SER A 256 -10.08 3.16 -6.83
C SER A 256 -10.62 2.60 -8.13
N LEU A 257 -10.33 3.28 -9.23
CA LEU A 257 -10.85 2.91 -10.54
C LEU A 257 -9.79 3.03 -11.65
N PRO A 258 -9.82 2.13 -12.65
CA PRO A 258 -8.95 2.22 -13.81
C PRO A 258 -9.45 3.30 -14.78
N ASN A 259 -8.58 3.70 -15.70
CA ASN A 259 -8.99 4.52 -16.83
C ASN A 259 -9.72 3.69 -17.90
N VAL A 260 -11.05 3.69 -17.85
CA VAL A 260 -11.92 2.96 -18.80
C VAL A 260 -12.28 3.75 -20.06
N GLY A 261 -11.64 4.91 -20.27
CA GLY A 261 -11.88 5.78 -21.44
C GLY A 261 -13.09 6.68 -21.23
N ASP A 262 -13.91 6.85 -22.28
CA ASP A 262 -15.03 7.80 -22.28
C ASP A 262 -16.10 7.48 -21.22
N SER A 263 -16.21 6.22 -20.78
CA SER A 263 -17.14 5.82 -19.73
C SER A 263 -16.69 6.21 -18.32
N THR A 264 -15.43 6.62 -18.10
CA THR A 264 -14.87 6.81 -16.75
C THR A 264 -15.70 7.77 -15.91
N ILE A 265 -16.09 8.92 -16.47
CA ILE A 265 -16.88 9.93 -15.76
C ILE A 265 -18.29 9.45 -15.48
N SER A 266 -18.91 8.74 -16.43
CA SER A 266 -20.22 8.14 -16.23
C SER A 266 -20.18 7.13 -15.08
N SER A 267 -19.17 6.25 -15.07
CA SER A 267 -18.95 5.28 -14.01
C SER A 267 -18.76 5.95 -12.64
N MET A 268 -17.89 6.97 -12.55
CA MET A 268 -17.70 7.74 -11.31
C MET A 268 -19.01 8.35 -10.81
N ASN A 269 -19.80 8.96 -11.69
CA ASN A 269 -21.09 9.54 -11.33
C ASN A 269 -22.06 8.46 -10.83
N THR A 270 -22.12 7.29 -11.46
CA THR A 270 -22.94 6.17 -11.00
C THR A 270 -22.56 5.72 -9.58
N MET A 271 -21.28 5.49 -9.31
CA MET A 271 -20.82 5.11 -7.95
C MET A 271 -21.11 6.20 -6.93
N TYR A 272 -20.91 7.47 -7.31
CA TYR A 272 -21.19 8.58 -6.42
C TYR A 272 -22.67 8.65 -6.07
N SER A 273 -23.58 8.47 -7.03
CA SER A 273 -25.03 8.43 -6.76
C SER A 273 -25.45 7.30 -5.84
N ILE A 274 -24.74 6.16 -5.86
CA ILE A 274 -24.95 5.06 -4.91
C ILE A 274 -24.50 5.46 -3.50
N MET A 275 -23.34 6.11 -3.39
CA MET A 275 -22.78 6.49 -2.09
C MET A 275 -23.47 7.70 -1.46
N GLU A 276 -23.80 8.72 -2.26
CA GLU A 276 -24.24 10.05 -1.83
C GLU A 276 -25.36 10.05 -0.76
N PRO A 277 -26.42 9.21 -0.86
CA PRO A 277 -27.48 9.19 0.14
C PRO A 277 -26.99 8.92 1.56
N ASN A 278 -25.90 8.15 1.72
CA ASN A 278 -25.40 7.68 3.02
C ASN A 278 -23.89 7.87 3.16
N LEU A 279 -23.29 8.91 2.54
CA LEU A 279 -21.87 9.20 2.63
C LEU A 279 -21.57 10.27 3.72
N PRO A 280 -21.24 9.89 4.96
CA PRO A 280 -21.02 10.83 6.07
C PRO A 280 -19.63 11.48 6.07
N CYS A 281 -18.73 11.05 5.19
CA CYS A 281 -17.31 11.36 5.27
C CYS A 281 -16.74 11.85 3.92
N PHE A 282 -15.43 12.14 3.87
CA PHE A 282 -14.82 12.68 2.64
C PHE A 282 -14.75 11.61 1.54
N ASN A 283 -14.85 12.04 0.29
CA ASN A 283 -14.66 11.18 -0.89
C ASN A 283 -13.30 11.43 -1.55
N LEU A 284 -12.62 10.36 -1.93
CA LEU A 284 -11.36 10.37 -2.68
C LEU A 284 -11.45 9.46 -3.90
N TRP A 285 -11.27 10.02 -5.09
CA TRP A 285 -11.12 9.25 -6.31
C TRP A 285 -9.65 8.88 -6.51
N GLN A 286 -9.34 7.60 -6.36
CA GLN A 286 -8.00 7.09 -6.55
C GLN A 286 -7.83 6.61 -8.00
N LEU A 287 -6.95 7.29 -8.72
CA LEU A 287 -6.69 7.08 -10.13
C LEU A 287 -5.69 5.94 -10.28
N ASP A 288 -6.20 4.74 -10.52
CA ASP A 288 -5.39 3.55 -10.72
C ASP A 288 -4.91 3.48 -12.18
N GLY A 289 -3.93 4.34 -12.51
CA GLY A 289 -3.37 4.48 -13.86
C GLY A 289 -2.82 3.17 -14.42
N ARG A 290 -1.55 2.87 -14.15
CA ARG A 290 -0.95 1.56 -14.48
C ARG A 290 -0.77 0.75 -13.20
N PRO A 291 -1.69 -0.16 -12.83
CA PRO A 291 -1.66 -0.84 -11.55
C PRO A 291 -0.36 -1.63 -11.34
N MET A 292 0.05 -1.75 -10.06
CA MET A 292 1.16 -2.59 -9.61
C MET A 292 2.50 -2.43 -10.37
N SER A 293 2.75 -1.26 -10.96
CA SER A 293 3.86 -1.05 -11.89
C SER A 293 4.85 0.05 -11.52
N GLY A 294 4.65 0.71 -10.37
CA GLY A 294 5.47 1.86 -9.94
C GLY A 294 6.97 1.56 -9.89
N ASP A 295 7.36 0.34 -9.61
CA ASP A 295 8.75 -0.11 -9.49
C ASP A 295 9.42 -0.52 -10.81
N ILE A 296 8.69 -0.46 -11.94
CA ILE A 296 9.16 -0.78 -13.30
C ILE A 296 9.76 0.45 -14.01
N GLY A 297 9.52 1.66 -13.50
CA GLY A 297 10.18 2.89 -13.95
C GLY A 297 9.28 3.88 -14.70
N ARG A 298 9.89 4.82 -15.44
CA ARG A 298 9.24 6.02 -15.99
C ARG A 298 8.01 5.75 -16.87
N GLY A 299 7.99 4.64 -17.61
CA GLY A 299 6.88 4.28 -18.49
C GLY A 299 5.54 4.19 -17.76
N ALA A 300 5.53 3.57 -16.58
CA ALA A 300 4.34 3.42 -15.73
C ALA A 300 3.72 4.76 -15.32
N THR A 301 4.57 5.74 -15.02
CA THR A 301 4.13 7.05 -14.52
C THR A 301 3.45 7.90 -15.59
N ARG A 302 3.79 7.70 -16.86
CA ARG A 302 3.19 8.46 -17.98
C ARG A 302 1.70 8.21 -18.10
N GLU A 303 1.27 6.96 -17.98
CA GLU A 303 -0.15 6.58 -18.03
C GLU A 303 -0.93 7.18 -16.86
N SER A 304 -0.34 7.14 -15.67
CA SER A 304 -0.89 7.74 -14.44
C SER A 304 -1.13 9.25 -14.58
N ILE A 305 -0.14 9.98 -15.11
CA ILE A 305 -0.26 11.43 -15.33
C ILE A 305 -1.27 11.73 -16.44
N ALA A 306 -1.26 10.97 -17.53
CA ALA A 306 -2.23 11.16 -18.62
C ALA A 306 -3.67 10.96 -18.14
N PHE A 307 -3.90 10.02 -17.22
CA PHE A 307 -5.19 9.83 -16.60
C PHE A 307 -5.59 11.04 -15.74
N ALA A 308 -4.69 11.52 -14.88
CA ALA A 308 -4.92 12.71 -14.06
C ALA A 308 -5.22 13.97 -14.89
N VAL A 309 -4.50 14.18 -16.00
CA VAL A 309 -4.72 15.30 -16.93
C VAL A 309 -6.12 15.27 -17.52
N ARG A 310 -6.58 14.09 -17.96
CA ARG A 310 -7.95 13.95 -18.50
C ARG A 310 -8.99 14.29 -17.44
N LEU A 311 -8.91 13.71 -16.25
CA LEU A 311 -9.92 13.94 -15.21
C LEU A 311 -9.90 15.36 -14.65
N ALA A 312 -8.72 15.99 -14.53
CA ALA A 312 -8.61 17.37 -14.08
C ALA A 312 -9.27 18.37 -15.03
N ALA A 313 -9.39 18.04 -16.32
CA ALA A 313 -10.03 18.87 -17.33
C ALA A 313 -11.56 18.73 -17.39
N VAL A 314 -12.14 17.68 -16.79
CA VAL A 314 -13.58 17.42 -16.84
C VAL A 314 -14.30 18.20 -15.73
N LYS A 315 -15.35 18.94 -16.12
CA LYS A 315 -16.18 19.73 -15.19
C LYS A 315 -17.28 18.90 -14.52
N ASP A 316 -17.88 17.96 -15.24
CA ASP A 316 -19.05 17.16 -14.79
C ASP A 316 -18.65 15.90 -14.00
N ARG A 317 -17.49 15.94 -13.32
CA ARG A 317 -17.06 14.85 -12.44
C ARG A 317 -17.76 14.96 -11.09
N PRO A 318 -18.05 13.84 -10.42
CA PRO A 318 -18.64 13.89 -9.09
C PRO A 318 -17.70 14.55 -8.07
N PRO A 319 -18.24 15.07 -6.95
CA PRO A 319 -17.46 15.61 -5.85
C PRO A 319 -16.42 14.63 -5.30
N GLY A 320 -15.31 15.16 -4.82
CA GLY A 320 -14.24 14.38 -4.20
C GLY A 320 -12.84 14.86 -4.60
N PHE A 321 -11.87 14.52 -3.76
CA PHE A 321 -10.46 14.73 -4.02
C PHE A 321 -9.98 13.77 -5.13
N LEU A 322 -8.88 14.11 -5.81
CA LEU A 322 -8.22 13.23 -6.78
C LEU A 322 -6.85 12.81 -6.23
N GLN A 323 -6.49 11.52 -6.33
CA GLN A 323 -5.16 11.02 -5.99
C GLN A 323 -4.64 10.08 -7.07
N LEU A 324 -3.37 10.20 -7.46
CA LEU A 324 -2.73 9.20 -8.33
C LEU A 324 -2.27 8.00 -7.48
N ALA A 325 -2.45 6.77 -7.97
CA ALA A 325 -1.94 5.57 -7.28
C ALA A 325 -1.30 4.53 -8.21
N GLY A 326 -1.87 4.29 -9.39
CA GLY A 326 -1.36 3.29 -10.31
C GLY A 326 -0.14 3.79 -11.11
N GLY A 327 1.04 3.24 -10.87
CA GLY A 327 2.27 3.55 -11.64
C GLY A 327 3.08 4.73 -11.10
N THR A 328 2.83 5.13 -9.85
CA THR A 328 3.52 6.21 -9.17
C THR A 328 4.92 5.82 -8.69
N ASN A 329 5.90 6.72 -8.85
CA ASN A 329 7.30 6.56 -8.43
C ASN A 329 8.01 7.92 -8.34
N ALA A 330 9.35 7.91 -8.25
CA ALA A 330 10.18 9.12 -8.16
C ALA A 330 9.97 10.14 -9.31
N HIS A 331 9.39 9.74 -10.45
CA HIS A 331 9.13 10.65 -11.57
C HIS A 331 7.75 11.32 -11.54
N THR A 332 6.86 10.93 -10.61
CA THR A 332 5.46 11.37 -10.62
C THR A 332 5.32 12.85 -10.35
N VAL A 333 6.02 13.39 -9.35
CA VAL A 333 5.95 14.82 -9.02
C VAL A 333 6.46 15.69 -10.16
N ASP A 334 7.62 15.37 -10.74
CA ASP A 334 8.15 16.10 -11.90
C ASP A 334 7.19 16.09 -13.09
N GLY A 335 6.52 14.95 -13.31
CA GLY A 335 5.53 14.83 -14.36
C GLY A 335 4.26 15.65 -14.10
N LEU A 336 3.76 15.69 -12.86
CA LEU A 336 2.63 16.55 -12.48
C LEU A 336 2.99 18.04 -12.58
N LYS A 337 4.21 18.44 -12.17
CA LYS A 337 4.72 19.81 -12.33
C LYS A 337 4.74 20.24 -13.80
N LYS A 338 5.24 19.38 -14.69
CA LYS A 338 5.25 19.64 -16.14
C LYS A 338 3.86 19.85 -16.74
N MET A 339 2.84 19.21 -16.17
CA MET A 339 1.45 19.36 -16.61
C MET A 339 0.68 20.46 -15.85
N GLY A 340 1.33 21.19 -14.94
CA GLY A 340 0.68 22.22 -14.12
C GLY A 340 -0.35 21.67 -13.12
N LEU A 341 -0.29 20.37 -12.80
CA LEU A 341 -1.23 19.70 -11.90
C LEU A 341 -0.70 19.54 -10.47
N PHE A 342 0.57 19.86 -10.24
CA PHE A 342 1.16 19.85 -8.92
C PHE A 342 1.06 21.25 -8.30
N GLN A 343 0.22 21.40 -7.28
CA GLN A 343 0.14 22.62 -6.48
C GLN A 343 0.65 22.29 -5.09
N THR A 344 1.86 22.72 -4.76
CA THR A 344 2.22 22.94 -3.35
C THR A 344 1.96 24.41 -3.09
N THR A 345 0.95 24.70 -2.26
CA THR A 345 0.70 26.04 -1.76
C THR A 345 1.94 26.54 -1.02
N SER A 346 2.87 27.17 -1.74
CA SER A 346 3.89 28.00 -1.14
C SER A 346 3.17 29.16 -0.50
N ILE A 347 2.95 29.10 0.82
CA ILE A 347 2.78 30.30 1.61
C ILE A 347 4.17 30.96 1.65
N THR A 348 4.58 31.56 0.53
CA THR A 348 5.70 32.51 0.52
C THR A 348 5.22 33.76 1.22
N LYS A 349 5.46 33.83 2.54
CA LYS A 349 5.58 35.11 3.21
C LYS A 349 6.78 35.84 2.60
N ASN A 350 6.48 36.95 1.92
CA ASN A 350 7.38 38.04 1.56
C ASN A 350 8.53 37.73 0.59
N SER A 351 8.30 38.06 -0.68
CA SER A 351 9.28 38.82 -1.46
C SER A 351 8.55 39.53 -2.60
N LYS A 352 8.66 40.86 -2.62
CA LYS A 352 8.31 41.69 -3.76
C LYS A 352 9.18 41.22 -4.91
N ASP A 353 8.60 40.56 -5.90
CA ASP A 353 9.01 40.69 -7.29
C ASP A 353 7.89 40.14 -8.18
N GLU A 354 7.65 40.89 -9.23
CA GLU A 354 6.48 40.87 -10.08
C GLU A 354 6.72 39.93 -11.28
N ILE A 355 5.62 39.41 -11.84
CA ILE A 355 5.41 39.03 -13.26
C ILE A 355 5.29 37.51 -13.59
N LEU A 356 4.05 37.17 -13.97
CA LEU A 356 3.51 36.02 -14.73
C LEU A 356 3.26 34.69 -14.01
N THR A 357 2.27 34.66 -13.12
CA THR A 357 1.51 33.43 -12.87
C THR A 357 0.12 33.56 -13.47
N ALA A 358 -0.18 32.66 -14.41
CA ALA A 358 -1.50 32.47 -14.99
C ALA A 358 -2.56 32.44 -13.88
N SER A 359 -3.54 33.32 -14.01
CA SER A 359 -4.75 33.37 -13.21
C SER A 359 -5.51 32.05 -13.30
N LEU A 360 -5.30 31.14 -12.34
CA LEU A 360 -6.31 30.14 -12.01
C LEU A 360 -7.22 30.70 -10.92
N PRO A 361 -8.54 30.44 -10.99
CA PRO A 361 -9.51 31.00 -10.05
C PRO A 361 -9.23 30.51 -8.63
N ASN A 362 -9.68 31.29 -7.66
CA ASN A 362 -9.66 31.08 -6.19
C ASN A 362 -10.24 29.73 -5.73
N SER A 363 -9.71 28.60 -6.19
CA SER A 363 -9.98 27.29 -5.60
C SER A 363 -9.15 27.18 -4.34
N LEU A 364 -9.82 27.14 -3.18
CA LEU A 364 -9.20 26.79 -1.89
C LEU A 364 -8.58 25.37 -1.88
N HIS A 365 -8.80 24.58 -2.94
CA HIS A 365 -8.38 23.18 -3.05
C HIS A 365 -7.49 22.91 -4.26
N ALA A 366 -6.48 22.08 -4.06
CA ALA A 366 -5.66 21.56 -5.15
C ALA A 366 -6.48 20.67 -6.10
N LEU A 367 -6.14 20.72 -7.40
CA LEU A 367 -6.77 19.87 -8.42
C LEU A 367 -6.48 18.38 -8.18
N ILE A 368 -5.23 18.08 -7.84
CA ILE A 368 -4.78 16.77 -7.39
C ILE A 368 -4.46 16.90 -5.90
N GLY A 369 -5.19 16.16 -5.07
CA GLY A 369 -5.05 16.20 -3.61
C GLY A 369 -3.77 15.53 -3.12
N GLY A 370 -3.26 14.54 -3.85
CA GLY A 370 -2.00 13.89 -3.50
C GLY A 370 -1.60 12.69 -4.34
N ILE A 371 -0.64 11.93 -3.84
CA ILE A 371 -0.03 10.78 -4.52
C ILE A 371 0.01 9.59 -3.55
N ALA A 372 -0.36 8.41 -4.02
CA ALA A 372 -0.16 7.16 -3.32
C ALA A 372 1.04 6.43 -3.91
N TYR A 373 1.89 5.84 -3.08
CA TYR A 373 3.04 5.05 -3.51
C TYR A 373 2.94 3.62 -2.99
N GLY A 374 2.91 2.66 -3.91
CA GLY A 374 2.90 1.23 -3.60
C GLY A 374 4.23 0.54 -3.89
N GLY A 375 4.30 -0.18 -5.02
CA GLY A 375 5.46 -1.01 -5.37
C GLY A 375 6.80 -0.28 -5.34
N TYR A 376 6.86 1.00 -5.76
CA TYR A 376 8.09 1.78 -5.68
C TYR A 376 8.53 2.06 -4.23
N ALA A 377 7.59 2.50 -3.37
CA ALA A 377 7.84 2.75 -1.96
C ALA A 377 8.29 1.47 -1.23
N ARG A 378 7.63 0.34 -1.50
CA ARG A 378 8.03 -0.96 -0.96
C ARG A 378 9.41 -1.39 -1.46
N LYS A 379 9.75 -1.14 -2.73
CA LYS A 379 11.05 -1.52 -3.30
C LYS A 379 12.24 -0.76 -2.70
N ILE A 380 12.11 0.53 -2.40
CA ILE A 380 13.24 1.33 -1.89
C ILE A 380 13.52 1.00 -0.43
N VAL A 381 12.49 0.94 0.43
CA VAL A 381 12.64 0.58 1.84
C VAL A 381 12.84 -0.94 2.01
N GLY A 382 12.15 -1.75 1.23
CA GLY A 382 12.23 -3.21 1.27
C GLY A 382 13.63 -3.74 1.01
N ARG A 383 14.45 -3.06 0.19
CA ARG A 383 15.88 -3.43 0.02
C ARG A 383 16.66 -3.37 1.34
N VAL A 384 16.39 -2.35 2.15
CA VAL A 384 17.00 -2.19 3.47
C VAL A 384 16.47 -3.25 4.44
N LEU A 385 15.15 -3.51 4.41
CA LEU A 385 14.53 -4.55 5.23
C LEU A 385 15.07 -5.95 4.90
N SER A 386 15.18 -6.30 3.62
CA SER A 386 15.75 -7.59 3.19
C SER A 386 17.21 -7.74 3.61
N SER A 387 18.01 -6.66 3.50
CA SER A 387 19.39 -6.65 3.99
C SER A 387 19.46 -6.90 5.50
N MET A 388 18.63 -6.20 6.28
CA MET A 388 18.52 -6.39 7.73
C MET A 388 18.10 -7.82 8.08
N GLN A 389 17.06 -8.34 7.43
CA GLN A 389 16.53 -9.68 7.68
C GLN A 389 17.52 -10.77 7.30
N SER A 390 18.33 -10.56 6.26
CA SER A 390 19.41 -11.50 5.91
C SER A 390 20.49 -11.61 6.99
N GLN A 391 20.72 -10.54 7.76
CA GLN A 391 21.73 -10.49 8.82
C GLN A 391 21.18 -10.96 10.18
N TYR A 392 19.93 -10.62 10.50
CA TYR A 392 19.37 -10.78 11.85
C TYR A 392 18.08 -11.61 11.92
N GLY A 393 17.58 -12.10 10.78
CA GLY A 393 16.30 -12.80 10.70
C GLY A 393 15.08 -11.87 10.83
N VAL A 394 13.95 -12.41 11.25
CA VAL A 394 12.73 -11.62 11.51
C VAL A 394 12.97 -10.68 12.68
N ALA A 395 12.95 -9.37 12.41
CA ALA A 395 13.32 -8.38 13.42
C ALA A 395 12.58 -7.03 13.25
N LEU A 396 12.50 -6.29 14.35
CA LEU A 396 11.97 -4.92 14.39
C LEU A 396 13.06 -3.93 13.98
N ILE A 397 12.77 -3.05 13.03
CA ILE A 397 13.80 -2.20 12.42
C ILE A 397 14.42 -1.19 13.40
N GLU A 398 13.68 -0.74 14.41
CA GLU A 398 14.15 0.20 15.43
C GLU A 398 15.18 -0.39 16.39
N ASP A 399 15.30 -1.72 16.47
CA ASP A 399 16.40 -2.39 17.17
C ASP A 399 17.73 -2.27 16.40
N TYR A 400 17.68 -1.85 15.13
CA TYR A 400 18.83 -1.66 14.24
C TYR A 400 18.87 -0.23 13.66
N PRO A 401 19.27 0.78 14.46
CA PRO A 401 19.13 2.19 14.09
C PRO A 401 19.84 2.61 12.80
N GLU A 402 20.92 1.94 12.41
CA GLU A 402 21.59 2.24 11.13
C GLU A 402 20.73 1.82 9.93
N HIS A 403 20.06 0.66 10.00
CA HIS A 403 19.10 0.22 8.98
C HIS A 403 17.86 1.11 8.99
N LEU A 404 17.35 1.49 10.17
CA LEU A 404 16.24 2.45 10.26
C LEU A 404 16.61 3.80 9.66
N LEU A 405 17.82 4.31 9.92
CA LEU A 405 18.30 5.57 9.38
C LEU A 405 18.43 5.52 7.85
N GLU A 406 18.94 4.42 7.30
CA GLU A 406 19.02 4.20 5.85
C GLU A 406 17.63 4.15 5.22
N ALA A 407 16.72 3.33 5.75
CA ALA A 407 15.34 3.22 5.28
C ALA A 407 14.59 4.57 5.36
N LEU A 408 14.81 5.33 6.43
CA LEU A 408 14.21 6.64 6.61
C LEU A 408 14.71 7.65 5.58
N ARG A 409 16.00 7.65 5.20
CA ARG A 409 16.51 8.54 4.15
C ARG A 409 15.84 8.28 2.81
N GLU A 410 15.68 7.00 2.43
CA GLU A 410 14.96 6.61 1.21
C GLU A 410 13.50 7.07 1.24
N ALA A 411 12.81 6.87 2.37
CA ALA A 411 11.42 7.29 2.54
C ALA A 411 11.27 8.82 2.52
N LEU A 412 12.15 9.56 3.19
CA LEU A 412 12.16 11.03 3.19
C LEU A 412 12.43 11.58 1.78
N ALA A 413 13.36 10.98 1.03
CA ALA A 413 13.64 11.38 -0.34
C ALA A 413 12.39 11.23 -1.23
N LEU A 414 11.61 10.16 -1.06
CA LEU A 414 10.36 9.96 -1.80
C LEU A 414 9.24 10.90 -1.34
N VAL A 415 8.93 10.90 -0.04
CA VAL A 415 7.80 11.64 0.54
C VAL A 415 8.03 13.16 0.44
N GLY A 416 9.29 13.60 0.58
CA GLY A 416 9.71 15.00 0.46
C GLY A 416 9.42 15.61 -0.90
N THR A 417 9.41 14.82 -1.97
CA THR A 417 9.02 15.33 -3.31
C THR A 417 7.59 15.87 -3.34
N VAL A 418 6.69 15.32 -2.53
CA VAL A 418 5.28 15.76 -2.44
C VAL A 418 5.09 16.78 -1.31
N LYS A 419 5.76 16.56 -0.18
CA LYS A 419 5.64 17.39 1.02
C LYS A 419 6.44 18.69 0.96
N SER A 420 7.36 18.82 0.01
CA SER A 420 8.23 19.98 -0.20
C SER A 420 9.09 20.35 1.02
N TYR A 421 9.55 19.36 1.79
CA TYR A 421 10.69 19.52 2.69
C TYR A 421 11.98 19.17 1.93
N ASP A 422 13.07 19.86 2.25
CA ASP A 422 14.38 19.57 1.66
C ASP A 422 14.92 18.26 2.24
N PRO A 423 15.09 17.19 1.44
CA PRO A 423 15.47 15.91 2.01
C PRO A 423 16.85 15.96 2.66
N PHE A 424 17.88 16.61 2.08
CA PHE A 424 19.26 16.64 2.58
C PHE A 424 20.10 17.74 1.94
#